data_AF-A0A1H3NWJ9-F1
#
_entry.id   AF-A0A1H3NWJ9-F1
#
_cell.length_a   1.000
_cell.length_b   1.000
_cell.length_c   1.000
_cell.angle_alpha   90.00
_cell.angle_beta   90.00
_cell.angle_gamma   90.00
#
_symmetry.space_group_name_H-M   'P 1'
#
loop_
_entity.id
_entity.type
_entity.pdbx_description
1 polymer ?
#
loop_
_entity_poly.entity_id
_entity_poly.type
_entity_poly.pdbx_seq_one_letter_code
_entity_poly.pdbx_strand_id
1 'polypeptide(L)'
;MSVKLQKVNGLEFAVRDLSLAEAGRHQIRLAEHEMPGLMATRKEYAGSQPLKGARVAGSLHMTVQTAVLIETLVALGAEVRWVSCNIFSTQDEAAAAIVVGPKGSPEAPAGVPVFAWKGESLEEYWWCTDQLFQFGDGQGPNMILDDGGDATLLVHKGVEFEAAGVVPNAGEDDPEEYKVILETLRASLAQNGRRFTKIAGEIKGVTEETTTGVHRLYELAKTGDLLFPAINVNDSVTKSKFDNKYGCRHSLVDGINRATDVLIGGKVAVVCGYGDVGKGSAESLRGQGARVIVTEVDPICALQAVMDGYQVTTLEDVVETADIFVTTTGNFNIITAEHMTRMKHQAIVGNIGHFDNEIDMAGLEKVPGVRKQEIKPQVHEYVFEDGHSIIVLSE
;
A
#
# COMPACT_ATOMS: atom_id res chain seq x y z
N MET A 1 19.10 -5.96 13.60
CA MET A 1 19.49 -4.94 12.61
C MET A 1 19.33 -5.58 11.24
N SER A 2 18.55 -4.97 10.34
CA SER A 2 18.39 -5.49 8.98
C SER A 2 19.74 -5.55 8.28
N VAL A 3 19.99 -6.64 7.54
CA VAL A 3 21.21 -6.84 6.74
C VAL A 3 21.34 -5.82 5.61
N LYS A 4 20.27 -5.09 5.27
CA LYS A 4 20.25 -4.08 4.20
C LYS A 4 20.53 -2.65 4.66
N LEU A 5 20.57 -2.38 5.98
CA LEU A 5 20.84 -1.05 6.49
C LEU A 5 22.25 -0.61 6.08
N GLN A 6 22.32 0.50 5.35
CA GLN A 6 23.54 1.09 4.86
C GLN A 6 23.66 2.53 5.36
N LYS A 7 24.89 2.98 5.57
CA LYS A 7 25.20 4.38 5.89
C LYS A 7 26.33 4.85 4.98
N VAL A 8 26.01 5.73 4.04
CA VAL A 8 26.98 6.28 3.08
C VAL A 8 26.91 7.80 3.16
N ASN A 9 28.07 8.45 3.35
CA ASN A 9 28.17 9.90 3.50
C ASN A 9 27.22 10.49 4.58
N GLY A 10 26.99 9.74 5.66
CA GLY A 10 26.09 10.14 6.75
C GLY A 10 24.60 9.88 6.48
N LEU A 11 24.21 9.53 5.24
CA LEU A 11 22.85 9.16 4.88
C LEU A 11 22.59 7.68 5.21
N GLU A 12 21.58 7.41 6.01
CA GLU A 12 21.12 6.07 6.36
C GLU A 12 19.94 5.67 5.47
N PHE A 13 19.98 4.46 4.91
CA PHE A 13 18.93 3.94 4.03
C PHE A 13 18.98 2.41 3.98
N ALA A 14 17.92 1.79 3.48
CA ALA A 14 17.88 0.38 3.13
C ALA A 14 17.05 0.20 1.85
N VAL A 15 17.73 -0.07 0.74
CA VAL A 15 17.10 -0.31 -0.57
C VAL A 15 17.71 -1.54 -1.22
N ARG A 16 17.08 -2.08 -2.27
CA ARG A 16 17.55 -3.30 -2.93
C ARG A 16 18.96 -3.17 -3.50
N ASP A 17 19.20 -2.13 -4.30
CA ASP A 17 20.45 -1.91 -5.02
C ASP A 17 20.58 -0.45 -5.49
N LEU A 18 21.63 0.25 -5.04
CA LEU A 18 21.89 1.64 -5.45
C LEU A 18 22.33 1.79 -6.92
N SER A 19 22.81 0.71 -7.55
CA SER A 19 23.23 0.75 -8.95
C SER A 19 22.06 1.06 -9.90
N LEU A 20 20.82 0.85 -9.46
CA LEU A 20 19.60 1.13 -10.21
C LEU A 20 19.25 2.62 -10.28
N ALA A 21 19.97 3.50 -9.56
CA ALA A 21 19.63 4.91 -9.45
C ALA A 21 19.61 5.65 -10.79
N GLU A 22 20.47 5.29 -11.75
CA GLU A 22 20.47 5.91 -13.09
C GLU A 22 19.18 5.56 -13.86
N ALA A 23 18.79 4.28 -13.85
CA ALA A 23 17.55 3.84 -14.46
C ALA A 23 16.33 4.53 -13.82
N GLY A 24 16.28 4.59 -12.49
CA GLY A 24 15.24 5.30 -11.76
C GLY A 24 15.21 6.80 -12.09
N ARG A 25 16.37 7.46 -12.19
CA ARG A 25 16.48 8.87 -12.56
C ARG A 25 15.92 9.15 -13.96
N HIS A 26 16.16 8.25 -14.91
CA HIS A 26 15.55 8.36 -16.24
C HIS A 26 14.03 8.25 -16.19
N GLN A 27 13.48 7.33 -15.41
CA GLN A 27 12.03 7.20 -15.25
C GLN A 27 11.41 8.39 -14.52
N ILE A 28 12.05 8.90 -13.46
CA ILE A 28 11.63 10.13 -12.74
C ILE A 28 11.55 11.31 -13.71
N ARG A 29 12.56 11.51 -14.56
CA ARG A 29 12.55 12.59 -15.57
C ARG A 29 11.36 12.47 -16.52
N LEU A 30 10.97 11.26 -16.92
CA LEU A 30 9.79 11.04 -17.76
C LEU A 30 8.50 11.33 -16.97
N ALA A 31 8.42 10.87 -15.73
CA ALA A 31 7.27 11.10 -14.85
C ALA A 31 7.07 12.59 -14.54
N GLU A 32 8.12 13.39 -14.40
CA GLU A 32 8.00 14.85 -14.22
C GLU A 32 7.22 15.52 -15.36
N HIS A 33 7.30 15.01 -16.59
CA HIS A 33 6.50 15.52 -17.71
C HIS A 33 5.02 15.14 -17.63
N GLU A 34 4.71 13.99 -17.01
CA GLU A 34 3.34 13.50 -16.79
C GLU A 34 2.74 13.96 -15.46
N MET A 35 3.50 14.66 -14.62
CA MET A 35 3.05 15.16 -13.31
C MET A 35 3.04 16.71 -13.25
N PRO A 36 2.32 17.40 -14.15
CA PRO A 36 2.33 18.85 -14.24
C PRO A 36 1.84 19.54 -12.96
N GLY A 37 0.97 18.89 -12.18
CA GLY A 37 0.52 19.40 -10.88
C GLY A 37 1.68 19.59 -9.90
N LEU A 38 2.52 18.56 -9.69
CA LEU A 38 3.68 18.66 -8.82
C LEU A 38 4.72 19.64 -9.36
N MET A 39 4.97 19.63 -10.67
CA MET A 39 5.94 20.54 -11.28
C MET A 39 5.50 22.01 -11.19
N ALA A 40 4.20 22.29 -11.34
CA ALA A 40 3.64 23.62 -11.12
C ALA A 40 3.77 24.05 -9.66
N THR A 41 3.46 23.17 -8.70
CA THR A 41 3.63 23.44 -7.26
C THR A 41 5.08 23.76 -6.91
N ARG A 42 6.05 23.00 -7.44
CA ARG A 42 7.49 23.30 -7.27
C ARG A 42 7.80 24.72 -7.74
N LYS A 43 7.32 25.10 -8.93
CA LYS A 43 7.57 26.42 -9.51
C LYS A 43 6.91 27.55 -8.71
N GLU A 44 5.65 27.36 -8.31
CA GLU A 44 4.87 28.36 -7.58
C GLU A 44 5.49 28.68 -6.22
N TYR A 45 5.89 27.66 -5.47
CA TYR A 45 6.35 27.80 -4.09
C TYR A 45 7.88 27.77 -3.92
N ALA A 46 8.64 27.77 -5.01
CA ALA A 46 10.11 27.74 -4.98
C ALA A 46 10.70 28.87 -4.12
N GLY A 47 10.16 30.09 -4.21
CA GLY A 47 10.67 31.25 -3.48
C GLY A 47 10.28 31.29 -2.01
N SER A 48 9.12 30.74 -1.65
CA SER A 48 8.58 30.82 -0.28
C SER A 48 9.05 29.69 0.64
N GLN A 49 9.49 28.54 0.08
CA GLN A 49 9.95 27.37 0.83
C GLN A 49 8.99 27.00 1.98
N PRO A 50 7.70 26.75 1.68
CA PRO A 50 6.65 26.67 2.69
C PRO A 50 6.80 25.48 3.66
N LEU A 51 7.56 24.46 3.28
CA LEU A 51 7.82 23.28 4.11
C LEU A 51 9.15 23.37 4.86
N LYS A 52 9.82 24.53 4.86
CA LYS A 52 11.06 24.71 5.62
C LYS A 52 10.85 24.40 7.11
N GLY A 53 11.62 23.43 7.62
CA GLY A 53 11.53 22.94 9.00
C GLY A 53 10.48 21.85 9.22
N ALA A 54 9.76 21.43 8.17
CA ALA A 54 8.97 20.21 8.20
C ALA A 54 9.91 19.00 8.17
N ARG A 55 9.63 18.02 9.03
CA ARG A 55 10.26 16.70 9.09
C ARG A 55 9.17 15.68 8.79
N VAL A 56 9.08 15.28 7.53
CA VAL A 56 7.96 14.52 6.97
C VAL A 56 8.30 13.04 6.94
N ALA A 57 7.61 12.27 7.78
CA ALA A 57 7.58 10.82 7.71
C ALA A 57 6.57 10.38 6.63
N GLY A 58 7.05 9.90 5.48
CA GLY A 58 6.19 9.36 4.41
C GLY A 58 6.12 7.83 4.45
N SER A 59 4.90 7.27 4.54
CA SER A 59 4.59 5.86 4.35
C SER A 59 3.61 5.71 3.19
N LEU A 60 4.16 5.55 1.99
CA LEU A 60 3.43 5.47 0.72
C LEU A 60 4.20 4.55 -0.21
N HIS A 61 3.52 3.87 -1.14
CA HIS A 61 4.15 3.03 -2.16
C HIS A 61 5.40 3.71 -2.76
N MET A 62 6.57 3.07 -2.65
CA MET A 62 7.84 3.67 -3.10
C MET A 62 8.03 3.49 -4.62
N THR A 63 7.31 4.29 -5.40
CA THR A 63 7.26 4.24 -6.87
C THR A 63 7.99 5.42 -7.52
N VAL A 64 8.12 5.41 -8.85
CA VAL A 64 8.58 6.56 -9.66
C VAL A 64 7.68 7.78 -9.45
N GLN A 65 6.37 7.60 -9.29
CA GLN A 65 5.43 8.71 -9.05
C GLN A 65 5.68 9.32 -7.67
N THR A 66 5.82 8.47 -6.65
CA THR A 66 6.16 8.89 -5.28
C THR A 66 7.53 9.54 -5.21
N ALA A 67 8.50 9.11 -6.03
CA ALA A 67 9.79 9.77 -6.13
C ALA A 67 9.66 11.26 -6.56
N VAL A 68 8.79 11.57 -7.52
CA VAL A 68 8.50 12.97 -7.91
C VAL A 68 7.82 13.73 -6.77
N LEU A 69 6.94 13.09 -5.99
CA LEU A 69 6.34 13.67 -4.78
C LEU A 69 7.41 14.00 -3.73
N ILE A 70 8.28 13.05 -3.38
CA ILE A 70 9.38 13.22 -2.42
C ILE A 70 10.25 14.40 -2.82
N GLU A 71 10.72 14.44 -4.06
CA GLU A 71 11.56 15.55 -4.54
C GLU A 71 10.81 16.87 -4.60
N THR A 72 9.47 16.86 -4.72
CA THR A 72 8.65 18.06 -4.57
C THR A 72 8.67 18.56 -3.13
N LEU A 73 8.47 17.68 -2.14
CA LEU A 73 8.53 18.06 -0.72
C LEU A 73 9.89 18.67 -0.37
N VAL A 74 10.98 18.03 -0.79
CA VAL A 74 12.34 18.52 -0.58
C VAL A 74 12.57 19.87 -1.28
N ALA A 75 12.12 20.02 -2.53
CA ALA A 75 12.24 21.29 -3.26
C ALA A 75 11.47 22.45 -2.59
N LEU A 76 10.46 22.14 -1.79
CA LEU A 76 9.68 23.10 -1.01
C LEU A 76 10.21 23.31 0.42
N GLY A 77 11.33 22.67 0.78
CA GLY A 77 12.10 22.91 2.00
C GLY A 77 11.95 21.84 3.08
N ALA A 78 11.23 20.74 2.83
CA ALA A 78 11.07 19.66 3.81
C ALA A 78 12.34 18.81 3.96
N GLU A 79 12.58 18.33 5.17
CA GLU A 79 13.36 17.13 5.43
C GLU A 79 12.42 15.92 5.39
N VAL A 80 12.83 14.86 4.71
CA VAL A 80 11.94 13.73 4.40
C VAL A 80 12.63 12.41 4.75
N ARG A 81 11.88 11.47 5.31
CA ARG A 81 12.25 10.04 5.41
C ARG A 81 11.11 9.22 4.84
N TRP A 82 11.42 8.12 4.17
CA TRP A 82 10.41 7.36 3.43
C TRP A 82 10.47 5.86 3.66
N VAL A 83 9.29 5.24 3.68
CA VAL A 83 9.06 3.79 3.64
C VAL A 83 7.94 3.50 2.65
N SER A 84 7.87 2.26 2.17
CA SER A 84 6.68 1.79 1.45
C SER A 84 5.52 1.54 2.42
N CYS A 85 4.28 1.56 1.94
CA CYS A 85 3.10 1.09 2.69
C CYS A 85 2.64 -0.33 2.26
N ASN A 86 3.42 -1.00 1.39
CA ASN A 86 3.15 -2.38 0.99
C ASN A 86 4.43 -3.09 0.54
N ILE A 87 4.56 -4.35 0.94
CA ILE A 87 5.75 -5.21 0.75
C ILE A 87 6.12 -5.49 -0.71
N PHE A 88 5.19 -5.34 -1.65
CA PHE A 88 5.42 -5.61 -3.08
C PHE A 88 5.36 -4.37 -3.97
N SER A 89 5.00 -3.21 -3.44
CA SER A 89 4.72 -2.01 -4.25
C SER A 89 5.96 -1.21 -4.64
N THR A 90 7.08 -1.39 -3.94
CA THR A 90 8.32 -0.67 -4.22
C THR A 90 8.83 -0.94 -5.64
N GLN A 91 9.21 0.13 -6.34
CA GLN A 91 10.04 0.09 -7.54
C GLN A 91 11.48 0.37 -7.11
N ASP A 92 12.31 -0.67 -7.10
CA ASP A 92 13.65 -0.63 -6.51
C ASP A 92 14.54 0.45 -7.15
N GLU A 93 14.37 0.70 -8.45
CA GLU A 93 15.07 1.75 -9.17
C GLU A 93 14.66 3.16 -8.73
N ALA A 94 13.38 3.36 -8.38
CA ALA A 94 12.90 4.64 -7.86
C ALA A 94 13.43 4.88 -6.44
N ALA A 95 13.40 3.85 -5.59
CA ALA A 95 13.97 3.88 -4.26
C ALA A 95 15.47 4.25 -4.30
N ALA A 96 16.24 3.59 -5.18
CA ALA A 96 17.65 3.88 -5.40
C ALA A 96 17.89 5.34 -5.88
N ALA A 97 17.11 5.80 -6.86
CA ALA A 97 17.25 7.15 -7.41
C ALA A 97 16.95 8.26 -6.39
N ILE A 98 16.05 7.99 -5.44
CA ILE A 98 15.70 8.91 -4.35
C ILE A 98 16.78 8.94 -3.26
N VAL A 99 17.40 7.81 -2.92
CA VAL A 99 18.56 7.79 -2.02
C VAL A 99 19.74 8.55 -2.63
N VAL A 100 20.06 8.27 -3.90
CA VAL A 100 21.16 8.93 -4.61
C VAL A 100 20.90 10.42 -4.81
N GLY A 101 19.65 10.78 -5.10
CA GLY A 101 19.23 12.16 -5.33
C GLY A 101 19.69 12.71 -6.69
N PRO A 102 19.21 13.90 -7.10
CA PRO A 102 19.43 14.45 -8.43
C PRO A 102 20.87 14.93 -8.69
N LYS A 103 21.68 15.06 -7.63
CA LYS A 103 23.06 15.57 -7.68
C LYS A 103 24.09 14.62 -7.05
N GLY A 104 23.67 13.45 -6.58
CA GLY A 104 24.56 12.47 -5.94
C GLY A 104 25.03 11.39 -6.91
N SER A 105 25.81 10.45 -6.39
CA SER A 105 26.15 9.18 -7.03
C SER A 105 25.92 8.03 -6.03
N PRO A 106 25.92 6.75 -6.46
CA PRO A 106 25.84 5.62 -5.54
C PRO A 106 26.89 5.64 -4.42
N GLU A 107 28.10 6.14 -4.70
CA GLU A 107 29.20 6.23 -3.73
C GLU A 107 29.10 7.47 -2.82
N ALA A 108 28.38 8.49 -3.27
CA ALA A 108 28.16 9.75 -2.56
C ALA A 108 26.70 10.19 -2.71
N PRO A 109 25.74 9.45 -2.10
CA PRO A 109 24.34 9.78 -2.20
C PRO A 109 24.06 11.11 -1.51
N ALA A 110 23.17 11.90 -2.11
CA ALA A 110 22.79 13.24 -1.67
C ALA A 110 21.28 13.46 -1.74
N GLY A 111 20.51 12.37 -1.68
CA GLY A 111 19.06 12.37 -1.66
C GLY A 111 18.49 12.28 -0.24
N VAL A 112 17.46 11.45 -0.06
CA VAL A 112 16.77 11.27 1.23
C VAL A 112 16.85 9.84 1.76
N PRO A 113 16.71 9.63 3.08
CA PRO A 113 16.58 8.29 3.66
C PRO A 113 15.34 7.55 3.12
N VAL A 114 15.56 6.36 2.56
CA VAL A 114 14.51 5.45 2.11
C VAL A 114 14.78 4.06 2.70
N PHE A 115 13.75 3.44 3.28
CA PHE A 115 13.77 2.08 3.79
C PHE A 115 12.64 1.32 3.10
N ALA A 116 12.92 0.85 1.88
CA ALA A 116 11.94 0.20 1.03
C ALA A 116 12.63 -0.67 -0.04
N TRP A 117 12.14 -1.89 -0.25
CA TRP A 117 12.47 -2.71 -1.42
C TRP A 117 11.28 -3.59 -1.81
N LYS A 118 11.28 -4.11 -3.04
CA LYS A 118 10.27 -5.06 -3.48
C LYS A 118 10.48 -6.43 -2.83
N GLY A 119 9.43 -7.00 -2.26
CA GLY A 119 9.45 -8.33 -1.63
C GLY A 119 10.03 -8.30 -0.22
N GLU A 120 9.62 -7.33 0.59
CA GLU A 120 9.85 -7.33 2.05
C GLU A 120 9.11 -8.49 2.72
N SER A 121 9.67 -9.03 3.81
CA SER A 121 8.86 -9.77 4.79
C SER A 121 8.07 -8.80 5.67
N LEU A 122 7.09 -9.31 6.43
CA LEU A 122 6.34 -8.47 7.39
C LEU A 122 7.26 -7.86 8.47
N GLU A 123 8.26 -8.61 8.94
CA GLU A 123 9.25 -8.11 9.91
C GLU A 123 10.14 -7.03 9.30
N GLU A 124 10.52 -7.18 8.03
CA GLU A 124 11.26 -6.16 7.30
C GLU A 124 10.43 -4.89 7.11
N TYR A 125 9.16 -5.02 6.73
CA TYR A 125 8.21 -3.92 6.56
C TYR A 125 8.06 -3.10 7.84
N TRP A 126 7.71 -3.74 8.97
CA TRP A 126 7.53 -3.04 10.23
C TRP A 126 8.85 -2.52 10.81
N TRP A 127 9.98 -3.18 10.53
CA TRP A 127 11.30 -2.62 10.82
C TRP A 127 11.58 -1.34 10.02
N CYS A 128 11.25 -1.31 8.72
CA CYS A 128 11.35 -0.12 7.88
C CYS A 128 10.48 1.00 8.46
N THR A 129 9.22 0.72 8.78
CA THR A 129 8.29 1.68 9.41
C THR A 129 8.84 2.21 10.74
N ASP A 130 9.55 1.43 11.54
CA ASP A 130 10.23 1.93 12.74
C ASP A 130 11.40 2.89 12.43
N GLN A 131 12.14 2.69 11.33
CA GLN A 131 13.20 3.61 10.87
C GLN A 131 12.65 4.97 10.41
N LEU A 132 11.38 5.02 10.00
CA LEU A 132 10.71 6.22 9.52
C LEU A 132 10.75 7.37 10.54
N PHE A 133 10.68 7.03 11.84
CA PHE A 133 10.53 8.00 12.93
C PHE A 133 11.85 8.58 13.47
N GLN A 134 12.98 8.37 12.80
CA GLN A 134 14.32 8.70 13.31
C GLN A 134 15.01 9.81 12.50
N PHE A 135 14.72 11.09 12.76
CA PHE A 135 15.23 12.24 11.99
C PHE A 135 16.64 12.74 12.39
N GLY A 136 17.39 11.95 13.17
CA GLY A 136 18.70 12.36 13.70
C GLY A 136 18.59 13.26 14.93
N ASP A 137 19.70 13.40 15.68
CA ASP A 137 19.80 14.24 16.89
C ASP A 137 18.68 14.03 17.94
N GLY A 138 18.11 12.83 17.99
CA GLY A 138 17.00 12.48 18.88
C GLY A 138 15.66 13.16 18.52
N GLN A 139 15.52 13.68 17.30
CA GLN A 139 14.30 14.27 16.76
C GLN A 139 13.44 13.21 16.04
N GLY A 140 12.12 13.35 16.19
CA GLY A 140 11.13 12.61 15.40
C GLY A 140 10.53 13.47 14.29
N PRO A 141 9.64 12.91 13.46
CA PRO A 141 8.89 13.70 12.49
C PRO A 141 7.98 14.71 13.20
N ASN A 142 7.65 15.78 12.49
CA ASN A 142 6.60 16.72 12.91
C ASN A 142 5.39 16.74 11.97
N MET A 143 5.41 15.91 10.92
CA MET A 143 4.33 15.69 9.96
C MET A 143 4.37 14.23 9.51
N ILE A 144 3.20 13.65 9.23
CA ILE A 144 3.07 12.33 8.58
C ILE A 144 2.38 12.51 7.21
N LEU A 145 2.88 11.82 6.20
CA LEU A 145 2.21 11.57 4.93
C LEU A 145 1.96 10.05 4.88
N ASP A 146 0.71 9.63 4.91
CA ASP A 146 0.32 8.23 5.13
C ASP A 146 -0.61 7.75 4.00
N ASP A 147 -0.51 6.47 3.66
CA ASP A 147 -1.38 5.75 2.74
C ASP A 147 -1.69 4.39 3.37
N GLY A 148 -2.88 4.27 3.95
CA GLY A 148 -3.31 3.08 4.70
C GLY A 148 -3.37 3.26 6.21
N GLY A 149 -2.68 4.28 6.72
CA GLY A 149 -2.68 4.63 8.13
C GLY A 149 -1.74 3.79 8.99
N ASP A 150 -0.76 3.09 8.42
CA ASP A 150 0.14 2.21 9.18
C ASP A 150 1.17 2.99 10.01
N ALA A 151 1.71 4.08 9.47
CA ALA A 151 2.58 4.97 10.26
C ALA A 151 1.79 5.61 11.41
N THR A 152 0.56 6.03 11.13
CA THR A 152 -0.37 6.57 12.12
C THR A 152 -0.72 5.52 13.19
N LEU A 153 -1.01 4.28 12.79
CA LEU A 153 -1.31 3.16 13.68
C LEU A 153 -0.15 2.90 14.65
N LEU A 154 1.08 2.83 14.14
CA LEU A 154 2.25 2.55 14.97
C LEU A 154 2.46 3.64 16.04
N VAL A 155 2.24 4.91 15.68
CA VAL A 155 2.31 6.02 16.65
C VAL A 155 1.21 5.90 17.71
N HIS A 156 -0.04 5.68 17.31
CA HIS A 156 -1.17 5.60 18.26
C HIS A 156 -1.01 4.40 19.21
N LYS A 157 -0.70 3.22 18.69
CA LYS A 157 -0.45 2.01 19.51
C LYS A 157 0.81 2.13 20.36
N GLY A 158 1.84 2.78 19.85
CA GLY A 158 3.03 3.10 20.64
C GLY A 158 2.71 3.96 21.86
N VAL A 159 1.91 5.03 21.69
CA VAL A 159 1.47 5.87 22.82
C VAL A 159 0.60 5.09 23.80
N GLU A 160 -0.35 4.30 23.29
CA GLU A 160 -1.23 3.45 24.11
C GLU A 160 -0.42 2.51 25.01
N PHE A 161 0.54 1.77 24.43
CA PHE A 161 1.33 0.79 25.17
C PHE A 161 2.40 1.42 26.05
N GLU A 162 2.95 2.58 25.68
CA GLU A 162 3.82 3.37 26.57
C GLU A 162 3.07 3.87 27.80
N ALA A 163 1.81 4.31 27.64
CA ALA A 163 0.97 4.72 28.76
C ALA A 163 0.60 3.53 29.66
N ALA A 164 0.33 2.37 29.08
CA ALA A 164 0.08 1.12 29.82
C ALA A 164 1.35 0.55 30.48
N GLY A 165 2.54 0.92 29.99
CA GLY A 165 3.83 0.38 30.43
C GLY A 165 4.10 -1.06 29.97
N VAL A 166 3.26 -1.60 29.09
CA VAL A 166 3.37 -2.98 28.59
C VAL A 166 2.72 -3.09 27.20
N VAL A 167 3.32 -3.91 26.34
CA VAL A 167 2.72 -4.33 25.07
C VAL A 167 1.99 -5.65 25.29
N PRO A 168 0.70 -5.79 24.93
CA PRO A 168 -0.06 -7.01 25.13
C PRO A 168 0.56 -8.19 24.36
N ASN A 169 0.25 -9.41 24.80
CA ASN A 169 0.57 -10.61 24.03
C ASN A 169 -0.49 -10.80 22.94
N ALA A 170 -0.06 -11.29 21.78
CA ALA A 170 -0.99 -11.71 20.74
C ALA A 170 -1.79 -12.94 21.17
N GLY A 171 -3.05 -13.01 20.75
CA GLY A 171 -3.84 -14.23 20.77
C GLY A 171 -3.37 -15.25 19.72
N GLU A 172 -3.83 -16.49 19.84
CA GLU A 172 -3.53 -17.54 18.86
C GLU A 172 -4.09 -17.18 17.47
N ASP A 173 -5.32 -16.66 17.45
CA ASP A 173 -6.08 -16.30 16.24
C ASP A 173 -5.73 -14.92 15.66
N ASP A 174 -4.84 -14.16 16.31
CA ASP A 174 -4.44 -12.85 15.79
C ASP A 174 -3.69 -13.00 14.45
N PRO A 175 -3.88 -12.05 13.50
CA PRO A 175 -3.14 -12.02 12.25
C PRO A 175 -1.63 -12.02 12.47
N GLU A 176 -0.89 -12.67 11.56
CA GLU A 176 0.57 -12.72 11.62
C GLU A 176 1.19 -11.32 11.66
N GLU A 177 0.71 -10.42 10.82
CA GLU A 177 1.16 -9.03 10.81
C GLU A 177 0.97 -8.34 12.16
N TYR A 178 -0.16 -8.57 12.84
CA TYR A 178 -0.40 -7.97 14.15
C TYR A 178 0.61 -8.47 15.20
N LYS A 179 1.03 -9.73 15.13
CA LYS A 179 2.09 -10.28 15.98
C LYS A 179 3.40 -9.52 15.77
N VAL A 180 3.76 -9.24 14.52
CA VAL A 180 4.96 -8.45 14.15
C VAL A 180 4.87 -7.00 14.63
N ILE A 181 3.70 -6.36 14.53
CA ILE A 181 3.47 -5.00 15.08
C ILE A 181 3.73 -4.99 16.59
N LEU A 182 3.18 -5.95 17.32
CA LEU A 182 3.38 -6.06 18.77
C LEU A 182 4.85 -6.29 19.13
N GLU A 183 5.57 -7.10 18.36
CA GLU A 183 7.01 -7.30 18.57
C GLU A 183 7.82 -6.04 18.32
N THR A 184 7.53 -5.31 17.24
CA THR A 184 8.12 -4.01 16.91
C THR A 184 7.92 -3.01 18.06
N LEU A 185 6.69 -2.88 18.57
CA LEU A 185 6.36 -1.99 19.68
C LEU A 185 7.00 -2.44 21.00
N ARG A 186 7.11 -3.76 21.24
CA ARG A 186 7.76 -4.31 22.43
C ARG A 186 9.26 -4.00 22.43
N ALA A 187 9.91 -4.13 21.28
CA ALA A 187 11.30 -3.74 21.10
C ALA A 187 11.49 -2.22 21.31
N SER A 188 10.60 -1.39 20.78
CA SER A 188 10.65 0.07 20.98
C SER A 188 10.47 0.45 22.45
N LEU A 189 9.47 -0.12 23.14
CA LEU A 189 9.18 0.15 24.55
C LEU A 189 10.37 -0.22 25.46
N ALA A 190 11.03 -1.35 25.18
CA ALA A 190 12.21 -1.80 25.92
C ALA A 190 13.42 -0.86 25.75
N GLN A 191 13.55 -0.21 24.58
CA GLN A 191 14.63 0.75 24.31
C GLN A 191 14.33 2.12 24.92
N ASN A 192 13.09 2.60 24.78
CA ASN A 192 12.66 3.90 25.29
C ASN A 192 11.14 3.92 25.52
N GLY A 193 10.74 3.87 26.80
CA GLY A 193 9.34 3.83 27.21
C GLY A 193 8.53 5.12 27.03
N ARG A 194 9.07 6.13 26.33
CA ARG A 194 8.43 7.44 26.08
C ARG A 194 8.64 7.93 24.63
N ARG A 195 9.14 7.07 23.75
CA ARG A 195 9.54 7.44 22.38
C ARG A 195 8.35 7.91 21.56
N PHE A 196 7.30 7.10 21.44
CA PHE A 196 6.12 7.42 20.67
C PHE A 196 5.29 8.53 21.32
N THR A 197 5.27 8.61 22.65
CA THR A 197 4.65 9.75 23.37
C THR A 197 5.32 11.07 23.00
N LYS A 198 6.66 11.10 22.93
CA LYS A 198 7.39 12.28 22.48
C LYS A 198 7.11 12.60 21.01
N ILE A 199 7.15 11.58 20.13
CA ILE A 199 6.87 11.73 18.69
C ILE A 199 5.46 12.29 18.47
N ALA A 200 4.44 11.71 19.10
CA ALA A 200 3.05 12.17 18.99
C ALA A 200 2.88 13.62 19.43
N GLY A 201 3.61 14.06 20.48
CA GLY A 201 3.61 15.44 20.93
C GLY A 201 4.29 16.44 19.99
N GLU A 202 5.11 15.98 19.04
CA GLU A 202 5.78 16.82 18.03
C GLU A 202 5.03 16.86 16.69
N ILE A 203 4.22 15.84 16.38
CA ILE A 203 3.45 15.75 15.14
C ILE A 203 2.36 16.83 15.12
N LYS A 204 2.37 17.65 14.07
CA LYS A 204 1.39 18.72 13.83
C LYS A 204 0.19 18.25 13.03
N GLY A 205 0.32 17.13 12.33
CA GLY A 205 -0.78 16.45 11.66
C GLY A 205 -0.33 15.38 10.67
N VAL A 206 -1.33 14.66 10.16
CA VAL A 206 -1.19 13.65 9.10
C VAL A 206 -2.03 14.02 7.88
N THR A 207 -1.54 13.69 6.70
CA THR A 207 -2.34 13.68 5.47
C THR A 207 -2.48 12.24 5.00
N GLU A 208 -3.71 11.75 4.87
CA GLU A 208 -4.01 10.35 4.55
C GLU A 208 -4.59 10.21 3.15
N GLU A 209 -3.95 9.37 2.33
CA GLU A 209 -4.20 9.25 0.90
C GLU A 209 -5.39 8.36 0.55
N THR A 210 -5.68 7.30 1.32
CA THR A 210 -6.59 6.24 0.88
C THR A 210 -7.83 6.07 1.73
N THR A 211 -8.87 5.48 1.13
CA THR A 211 -10.17 5.23 1.77
C THR A 211 -10.02 4.46 3.08
N THR A 212 -9.19 3.41 3.08
CA THR A 212 -8.99 2.54 4.25
C THR A 212 -8.30 3.27 5.41
N GLY A 213 -7.25 4.04 5.14
CA GLY A 213 -6.59 4.85 6.17
C GLY A 213 -7.52 5.94 6.71
N VAL A 214 -8.32 6.57 5.85
CA VAL A 214 -9.35 7.54 6.26
C VAL A 214 -10.38 6.91 7.20
N HIS A 215 -10.81 5.67 6.94
CA HIS A 215 -11.70 4.96 7.85
C HIS A 215 -11.09 4.77 9.24
N ARG A 216 -9.83 4.34 9.33
CA ARG A 216 -9.09 4.23 10.60
C ARG A 216 -8.99 5.57 11.33
N LEU A 217 -8.74 6.66 10.60
CA LEU A 217 -8.73 8.02 11.19
C LEU A 217 -10.10 8.41 11.75
N TYR A 218 -11.19 8.08 11.06
CA TYR A 218 -12.54 8.36 11.56
C TYR A 218 -12.89 7.52 12.79
N GLU A 219 -12.42 6.28 12.90
CA GLU A 219 -12.61 5.46 14.10
C GLU A 219 -11.95 6.12 15.32
N LEU A 220 -10.68 6.53 15.18
CA LEU A 220 -9.96 7.26 16.23
C LEU A 220 -10.62 8.61 16.56
N ALA A 221 -11.10 9.34 15.55
CA ALA A 221 -11.76 10.63 15.77
C ALA A 221 -13.10 10.48 16.50
N LYS A 222 -13.86 9.42 16.21
CA LYS A 222 -15.16 9.14 16.86
C LYS A 222 -15.01 8.80 18.34
N THR A 223 -13.94 8.10 18.71
CA THR A 223 -13.66 7.76 20.11
C THR A 223 -12.92 8.87 20.87
N GLY A 224 -12.39 9.86 20.16
CA GLY A 224 -11.59 10.95 20.73
C GLY A 224 -10.12 10.58 20.95
N ASP A 225 -9.67 9.47 20.35
CA ASP A 225 -8.31 8.94 20.50
C ASP A 225 -7.33 9.47 19.44
N LEU A 226 -7.81 10.21 18.44
CA LEU A 226 -6.96 10.79 17.40
C LEU A 226 -5.99 11.83 18.01
N LEU A 227 -4.69 11.52 17.99
CA LEU A 227 -3.66 12.26 18.72
C LEU A 227 -3.28 13.61 18.08
N PHE A 228 -3.50 13.77 16.78
CA PHE A 228 -3.13 14.97 16.01
C PHE A 228 -4.10 15.20 14.84
N PRO A 229 -4.18 16.44 14.30
CA PRO A 229 -5.04 16.75 13.17
C PRO A 229 -4.79 15.84 11.96
N ALA A 230 -5.85 15.48 11.26
CA ALA A 230 -5.75 14.70 10.03
C ALA A 230 -6.46 15.40 8.87
N ILE A 231 -5.84 15.37 7.69
CA ILE A 231 -6.45 15.78 6.42
C ILE A 231 -6.73 14.52 5.61
N ASN A 232 -8.00 14.31 5.31
CA ASN A 232 -8.46 13.31 4.36
C ASN A 232 -8.17 13.81 2.94
N VAL A 233 -7.11 13.29 2.33
CA VAL A 233 -6.74 13.60 0.94
C VAL A 233 -7.59 12.77 -0.02
N ASN A 234 -7.94 11.53 0.35
CA ASN A 234 -8.71 10.61 -0.49
C ASN A 234 -9.99 11.24 -1.04
N ASP A 235 -10.77 11.90 -0.18
CA ASP A 235 -12.08 12.44 -0.52
C ASP A 235 -12.02 13.79 -1.24
N SER A 236 -10.81 14.28 -1.52
CA SER A 236 -10.65 15.34 -2.52
C SER A 236 -11.24 14.86 -3.84
N VAL A 237 -12.02 15.72 -4.49
CA VAL A 237 -12.70 15.38 -5.76
C VAL A 237 -11.67 14.94 -6.82
N THR A 238 -10.52 15.61 -6.86
CA THR A 238 -9.42 15.30 -7.80
C THR A 238 -8.63 14.05 -7.44
N LYS A 239 -8.89 13.42 -6.29
CA LYS A 239 -8.28 12.15 -5.87
C LYS A 239 -9.30 11.03 -6.09
N SER A 240 -10.31 10.90 -5.23
CA SER A 240 -11.34 9.84 -5.30
C SER A 240 -11.92 9.62 -6.70
N LYS A 241 -12.26 10.71 -7.43
CA LYS A 241 -12.91 10.59 -8.75
C LYS A 241 -11.94 10.43 -9.92
N PHE A 242 -10.65 10.53 -9.68
CA PHE A 242 -9.63 10.40 -10.72
C PHE A 242 -8.69 9.23 -10.46
N ASP A 243 -7.99 9.25 -9.33
CA ASP A 243 -7.03 8.22 -8.94
C ASP A 243 -7.74 6.87 -8.75
N ASN A 244 -8.66 6.77 -7.79
CA ASN A 244 -9.31 5.50 -7.46
C ASN A 244 -10.08 4.93 -8.67
N LYS A 245 -10.63 5.77 -9.55
CA LYS A 245 -11.38 5.32 -10.72
C LYS A 245 -10.50 5.10 -11.95
N TYR A 246 -9.87 6.15 -12.47
CA TYR A 246 -9.13 6.06 -13.74
C TYR A 246 -7.73 5.48 -13.56
N GLY A 247 -7.12 5.64 -12.38
CA GLY A 247 -5.90 4.94 -12.00
C GLY A 247 -6.12 3.43 -12.01
N CYS A 248 -7.10 2.93 -11.26
CA CYS A 248 -7.44 1.49 -11.26
C CYS A 248 -7.92 0.99 -12.63
N ARG A 249 -8.61 1.83 -13.42
CA ARG A 249 -8.95 1.49 -14.82
C ARG A 249 -7.71 1.21 -15.66
N HIS A 250 -6.61 1.91 -15.42
CA HIS A 250 -5.33 1.69 -16.11
C HIS A 250 -4.56 0.51 -15.50
N SER A 251 -4.36 0.50 -14.18
CA SER A 251 -3.42 -0.39 -13.51
C SER A 251 -3.95 -1.81 -13.27
N LEU A 252 -5.27 -2.01 -13.13
CA LEU A 252 -5.80 -3.36 -12.87
C LEU A 252 -5.44 -4.34 -13.99
N VAL A 253 -5.79 -3.98 -15.22
CA VAL A 253 -5.54 -4.86 -16.38
C VAL A 253 -4.05 -4.97 -16.68
N ASP A 254 -3.24 -3.95 -16.37
CA ASP A 254 -1.78 -4.03 -16.46
C ASP A 254 -1.22 -5.07 -15.47
N GLY A 255 -1.69 -5.06 -14.21
CA GLY A 255 -1.32 -6.06 -13.21
C GLY A 255 -1.68 -7.49 -13.64
N ILE A 256 -2.92 -7.70 -14.09
CA ILE A 256 -3.38 -9.01 -14.60
C ILE A 256 -2.54 -9.46 -15.81
N ASN A 257 -2.27 -8.55 -16.75
CA ASN A 257 -1.50 -8.86 -17.96
C ASN A 257 -0.06 -9.27 -17.60
N ARG A 258 0.66 -8.46 -16.81
CA ARG A 258 2.03 -8.77 -16.41
C ARG A 258 2.13 -10.07 -15.60
N ALA A 259 1.12 -10.35 -14.79
CA ALA A 259 1.07 -11.54 -13.96
C ALA A 259 0.78 -12.81 -14.76
N THR A 260 -0.19 -12.77 -15.66
CA THR A 260 -0.80 -14.00 -16.20
C THR A 260 -0.76 -14.12 -17.72
N ASP A 261 -0.57 -13.01 -18.43
CA ASP A 261 -0.69 -12.92 -19.89
C ASP A 261 -2.04 -13.47 -20.42
N VAL A 262 -3.05 -13.55 -19.55
CA VAL A 262 -4.35 -14.17 -19.87
C VAL A 262 -5.11 -13.31 -20.87
N LEU A 263 -5.76 -13.95 -21.85
CA LEU A 263 -6.74 -13.27 -22.66
C LEU A 263 -7.97 -12.92 -21.79
N ILE A 264 -8.14 -11.62 -21.48
CA ILE A 264 -9.28 -11.09 -20.74
C ILE A 264 -10.57 -11.13 -21.58
N GLY A 265 -10.48 -10.86 -22.89
CA GLY A 265 -11.63 -10.87 -23.79
C GLY A 265 -12.37 -12.20 -23.82
N GLY A 266 -13.70 -12.15 -23.67
CA GLY A 266 -14.57 -13.32 -23.64
C GLY A 266 -14.59 -14.09 -22.31
N LYS A 267 -13.77 -13.71 -21.33
CA LYS A 267 -13.79 -14.27 -19.97
C LYS A 267 -14.89 -13.68 -19.13
N VAL A 268 -15.25 -14.37 -18.07
CA VAL A 268 -16.16 -13.90 -17.02
C VAL A 268 -15.31 -13.34 -15.88
N ALA A 269 -15.46 -12.06 -15.58
CA ALA A 269 -14.72 -11.41 -14.49
C ALA A 269 -15.69 -10.94 -13.41
N VAL A 270 -15.42 -11.27 -12.16
CA VAL A 270 -16.19 -10.85 -10.99
C VAL A 270 -15.44 -9.73 -10.29
N VAL A 271 -16.09 -8.58 -10.13
CA VAL A 271 -15.58 -7.44 -9.37
C VAL A 271 -16.40 -7.33 -8.08
N CYS A 272 -15.75 -7.55 -6.94
CA CYS A 272 -16.40 -7.45 -5.64
C CYS A 272 -16.28 -6.03 -5.10
N GLY A 273 -17.41 -5.34 -4.97
CA GLY A 273 -17.48 -3.91 -4.70
C GLY A 273 -17.55 -3.08 -5.98
N TYR A 274 -18.32 -2.00 -5.92
CA TYR A 274 -18.58 -1.06 -7.00
C TYR A 274 -18.50 0.39 -6.52
N GLY A 275 -17.59 0.65 -5.57
CA GLY A 275 -17.10 1.99 -5.24
C GLY A 275 -16.28 2.61 -6.39
N ASP A 276 -15.48 3.65 -6.13
CA ASP A 276 -14.70 4.29 -7.20
C ASP A 276 -13.66 3.32 -7.81
N VAL A 277 -13.00 2.48 -6.99
CA VAL A 277 -12.08 1.42 -7.45
C VAL A 277 -12.84 0.37 -8.28
N GLY A 278 -13.91 -0.20 -7.73
CA GLY A 278 -14.74 -1.19 -8.44
C GLY A 278 -15.28 -0.69 -9.78
N LYS A 279 -15.68 0.59 -9.87
CA LYS A 279 -16.08 1.23 -11.13
C LYS A 279 -14.94 1.26 -12.15
N GLY A 280 -13.74 1.67 -11.75
CA GLY A 280 -12.55 1.67 -12.61
C GLY A 280 -12.18 0.27 -13.11
N SER A 281 -12.20 -0.69 -12.18
CA SER A 281 -11.94 -2.11 -12.42
C SER A 281 -12.92 -2.74 -13.39
N ALA A 282 -14.22 -2.52 -13.19
CA ALA A 282 -15.26 -3.04 -14.08
C ALA A 282 -15.21 -2.39 -15.47
N GLU A 283 -14.88 -1.10 -15.55
CA GLU A 283 -14.73 -0.37 -16.81
C GLU A 283 -13.55 -0.93 -17.63
N SER A 284 -12.41 -1.20 -17.00
CA SER A 284 -11.22 -1.72 -17.68
C SER A 284 -11.40 -3.14 -18.18
N LEU A 285 -11.95 -4.04 -17.35
CA LEU A 285 -12.23 -5.42 -17.72
C LEU A 285 -13.23 -5.49 -18.88
N ARG A 286 -14.32 -4.71 -18.82
CA ARG A 286 -15.29 -4.63 -19.91
C ARG A 286 -14.68 -4.03 -21.18
N GLY A 287 -13.81 -3.02 -21.05
CA GLY A 287 -13.07 -2.43 -22.17
C GLY A 287 -12.18 -3.43 -22.92
N GLN A 288 -11.71 -4.48 -22.23
CA GLN A 288 -10.98 -5.61 -22.83
C GLN A 288 -11.91 -6.72 -23.38
N GLY A 289 -13.23 -6.56 -23.28
CA GLY A 289 -14.22 -7.53 -23.76
C GLY A 289 -14.58 -8.63 -22.77
N ALA A 290 -14.26 -8.49 -21.48
CA ALA A 290 -14.76 -9.40 -20.46
C ALA A 290 -16.27 -9.23 -20.23
N ARG A 291 -16.93 -10.33 -19.89
CA ARG A 291 -18.29 -10.33 -19.31
C ARG A 291 -18.15 -10.09 -17.81
N VAL A 292 -18.34 -8.84 -17.41
CA VAL A 292 -18.16 -8.42 -16.02
C VAL A 292 -19.44 -8.64 -15.21
N ILE A 293 -19.28 -9.21 -14.03
CA ILE A 293 -20.30 -9.38 -12.98
C ILE A 293 -19.81 -8.63 -11.75
N VAL A 294 -20.72 -7.98 -11.04
CA VAL A 294 -20.44 -7.19 -9.84
C VAL A 294 -21.11 -7.83 -8.63
N THR A 295 -20.45 -7.82 -7.48
CA THR A 295 -21.09 -8.05 -6.18
C THR A 295 -21.12 -6.74 -5.40
N GLU A 296 -22.23 -6.45 -4.71
CA GLU A 296 -22.39 -5.21 -3.96
C GLU A 296 -23.32 -5.38 -2.75
N VAL A 297 -22.97 -4.68 -1.67
CA VAL A 297 -23.77 -4.59 -0.45
C VAL A 297 -24.57 -3.27 -0.41
N ASP A 298 -24.09 -2.22 -1.07
CA ASP A 298 -24.78 -0.94 -1.13
C ASP A 298 -25.76 -0.94 -2.32
N PRO A 299 -27.07 -0.75 -2.09
CA PRO A 299 -28.08 -0.77 -3.15
C PRO A 299 -27.94 0.38 -4.17
N ILE A 300 -27.33 1.50 -3.80
CA ILE A 300 -27.05 2.63 -4.69
C ILE A 300 -25.93 2.22 -5.66
N CYS A 301 -24.84 1.66 -5.15
CA CYS A 301 -23.74 1.17 -5.97
C CYS A 301 -24.17 -0.01 -6.87
N ALA A 302 -24.95 -0.94 -6.32
CA ALA A 302 -25.54 -2.03 -7.10
C ALA A 302 -26.42 -1.50 -8.25
N LEU A 303 -27.29 -0.52 -7.97
CA LEU A 303 -28.12 0.08 -9.02
C LEU A 303 -27.28 0.79 -10.08
N GLN A 304 -26.19 1.47 -9.70
CA GLN A 304 -25.24 2.05 -10.66
C GLN A 304 -24.62 0.96 -11.55
N ALA A 305 -24.17 -0.15 -10.99
CA ALA A 305 -23.60 -1.27 -11.75
C ALA A 305 -24.60 -1.83 -12.77
N VAL A 306 -25.86 -2.02 -12.37
CA VAL A 306 -26.93 -2.45 -13.28
C VAL A 306 -27.15 -1.44 -14.41
N MET A 307 -27.22 -0.15 -14.08
CA MET A 307 -27.42 0.93 -15.06
C MET A 307 -26.25 1.07 -16.03
N ASP A 308 -25.03 0.79 -15.58
CA ASP A 308 -23.85 0.72 -16.43
C ASP A 308 -23.86 -0.53 -17.32
N GLY A 309 -24.70 -1.53 -17.04
CA GLY A 309 -24.91 -2.74 -17.85
C GLY A 309 -24.20 -3.99 -17.32
N TYR A 310 -23.87 -4.01 -16.04
CA TYR A 310 -23.29 -5.16 -15.36
C TYR A 310 -24.37 -6.00 -14.66
N GLN A 311 -24.21 -7.33 -14.67
CA GLN A 311 -24.99 -8.19 -13.79
C GLN A 311 -24.55 -7.94 -12.35
N VAL A 312 -25.50 -7.79 -11.42
CA VAL A 312 -25.24 -7.77 -9.98
C VAL A 312 -25.80 -9.04 -9.35
N THR A 313 -24.98 -9.77 -8.59
CA THR A 313 -25.34 -11.04 -7.95
C THR A 313 -24.43 -11.30 -6.75
N THR A 314 -24.64 -12.37 -5.99
CA THR A 314 -23.71 -12.74 -4.91
C THR A 314 -22.53 -13.55 -5.45
N LEU A 315 -21.42 -13.62 -4.72
CA LEU A 315 -20.25 -14.35 -5.17
C LEU A 315 -20.54 -15.86 -5.32
N GLU A 316 -21.35 -16.40 -4.42
CA GLU A 316 -21.70 -17.82 -4.35
C GLU A 316 -22.42 -18.32 -5.62
N ASP A 317 -23.14 -17.44 -6.32
CA ASP A 317 -23.86 -17.76 -7.56
C ASP A 317 -22.93 -17.91 -8.77
N VAL A 318 -21.70 -17.37 -8.70
CA VAL A 318 -20.80 -17.25 -9.86
C VAL A 318 -19.40 -17.83 -9.64
N VAL A 319 -19.04 -18.16 -8.39
CA VAL A 319 -17.69 -18.61 -8.00
C VAL A 319 -17.19 -19.84 -8.78
N GLU A 320 -18.08 -20.74 -9.18
CA GLU A 320 -17.71 -21.97 -9.90
C GLU A 320 -17.52 -21.75 -11.41
N THR A 321 -17.93 -20.59 -11.95
CA THR A 321 -17.97 -20.36 -13.40
C THR A 321 -17.08 -19.22 -13.88
N ALA A 322 -16.76 -18.27 -13.01
CA ALA A 322 -15.95 -17.11 -13.37
C ALA A 322 -14.46 -17.45 -13.55
N ASP A 323 -13.78 -16.65 -14.37
CA ASP A 323 -12.37 -16.82 -14.74
C ASP A 323 -11.44 -15.92 -13.92
N ILE A 324 -11.90 -14.72 -13.57
CA ILE A 324 -11.11 -13.69 -12.91
C ILE A 324 -11.94 -13.13 -11.75
N PHE A 325 -11.34 -13.02 -10.57
CA PHE A 325 -11.95 -12.46 -9.37
C PHE A 325 -11.09 -11.31 -8.87
N VAL A 326 -11.71 -10.14 -8.70
CA VAL A 326 -11.04 -8.92 -8.23
C VAL A 326 -11.81 -8.35 -7.05
N THR A 327 -11.16 -8.25 -5.89
CA THR A 327 -11.72 -7.59 -4.70
C THR A 327 -11.37 -6.10 -4.68
N THR A 328 -12.34 -5.24 -4.38
CA THR A 328 -12.24 -3.77 -4.45
C THR A 328 -12.99 -3.05 -3.33
N THR A 329 -13.25 -3.74 -2.22
CA THR A 329 -14.26 -3.30 -1.24
C THR A 329 -13.70 -2.41 -0.14
N GLY A 330 -12.39 -2.51 0.17
CA GLY A 330 -11.80 -1.97 1.38
C GLY A 330 -12.31 -2.65 2.67
N ASN A 331 -12.92 -3.83 2.54
CA ASN A 331 -13.51 -4.61 3.62
C ASN A 331 -12.89 -6.01 3.67
N PHE A 332 -13.14 -6.78 4.72
CA PHE A 332 -12.49 -8.06 4.97
C PHE A 332 -13.38 -9.26 4.63
N ASN A 333 -12.78 -10.44 4.42
CA ASN A 333 -13.47 -11.72 4.20
C ASN A 333 -14.44 -11.73 2.99
N ILE A 334 -14.03 -11.13 1.88
CA ILE A 334 -14.82 -11.08 0.64
C ILE A 334 -14.73 -12.40 -0.11
N ILE A 335 -13.50 -12.91 -0.32
CA ILE A 335 -13.24 -14.21 -0.92
C ILE A 335 -12.62 -15.12 0.14
N THR A 336 -13.39 -16.07 0.66
CA THR A 336 -12.95 -17.01 1.69
C THR A 336 -12.19 -18.20 1.09
N ALA A 337 -11.51 -18.98 1.93
CA ALA A 337 -10.94 -20.26 1.50
C ALA A 337 -11.99 -21.21 0.89
N GLU A 338 -13.23 -21.21 1.41
CA GLU A 338 -14.34 -21.98 0.86
C GLU A 338 -14.75 -21.52 -0.55
N HIS A 339 -14.71 -20.21 -0.82
CA HIS A 339 -14.94 -19.71 -2.17
C HIS A 339 -13.84 -20.19 -3.12
N MET A 340 -12.57 -20.09 -2.70
CA MET A 340 -11.43 -20.44 -3.54
C MET A 340 -11.37 -21.93 -3.90
N THR A 341 -11.77 -22.84 -3.01
CA THR A 341 -11.81 -24.29 -3.30
C THR A 341 -12.91 -24.69 -4.29
N ARG A 342 -13.88 -23.80 -4.55
CA ARG A 342 -14.97 -24.01 -5.51
C ARG A 342 -14.68 -23.40 -6.87
N MET A 343 -13.62 -22.59 -7.00
CA MET A 343 -13.29 -21.95 -8.26
C MET A 343 -12.85 -22.98 -9.29
N LYS A 344 -13.15 -22.71 -10.56
CA LYS A 344 -12.72 -23.59 -11.64
C LYS A 344 -11.19 -23.59 -11.79
N HIS A 345 -10.68 -24.65 -12.38
CA HIS A 345 -9.25 -24.78 -12.68
C HIS A 345 -8.72 -23.56 -13.47
N GLN A 346 -7.59 -23.03 -12.99
CA GLN A 346 -6.89 -21.83 -13.46
C GLN A 346 -7.68 -20.53 -13.38
N ALA A 347 -8.69 -20.43 -12.51
CA ALA A 347 -9.26 -19.14 -12.15
C ALA A 347 -8.19 -18.23 -11.51
N ILE A 348 -8.26 -16.94 -11.82
CA ILE A 348 -7.34 -15.92 -11.31
C ILE A 348 -8.02 -15.17 -10.19
N VAL A 349 -7.33 -15.01 -9.05
CA VAL A 349 -7.80 -14.27 -7.88
C VAL A 349 -6.78 -13.18 -7.57
N GLY A 350 -7.25 -11.95 -7.47
CA GLY A 350 -6.41 -10.82 -7.08
C GLY A 350 -7.18 -9.78 -6.29
N ASN A 351 -6.45 -9.01 -5.50
CA ASN A 351 -6.98 -7.92 -4.72
C ASN A 351 -6.39 -6.59 -5.21
N ILE A 352 -7.24 -5.57 -5.33
CA ILE A 352 -6.82 -4.19 -5.60
C ILE A 352 -7.47 -3.22 -4.60
N GLY A 353 -7.99 -3.74 -3.49
CA GLY A 353 -8.15 -3.01 -2.25
C GLY A 353 -6.80 -2.67 -1.61
N HIS A 354 -6.85 -2.15 -0.39
CA HIS A 354 -5.63 -1.67 0.27
C HIS A 354 -4.88 -2.75 1.07
N PHE A 355 -5.58 -3.59 1.84
CA PHE A 355 -5.00 -4.70 2.60
C PHE A 355 -5.32 -6.06 1.96
N ASP A 356 -4.51 -7.07 2.29
CA ASP A 356 -4.61 -8.46 1.82
C ASP A 356 -5.89 -9.18 2.29
N ASN A 357 -6.45 -8.76 3.44
CA ASN A 357 -7.57 -9.43 4.11
C ASN A 357 -8.95 -9.35 3.42
N GLU A 358 -9.05 -8.75 2.22
CA GLU A 358 -10.23 -8.98 1.37
C GLU A 358 -10.30 -10.46 0.93
N ILE A 359 -9.14 -11.11 0.78
CA ILE A 359 -8.98 -12.52 0.44
C ILE A 359 -8.46 -13.26 1.67
N ASP A 360 -9.08 -14.39 1.98
CA ASP A 360 -8.68 -15.26 3.09
C ASP A 360 -7.44 -16.09 2.73
N MET A 361 -6.29 -15.43 2.62
CA MET A 361 -5.00 -16.07 2.31
C MET A 361 -4.57 -17.03 3.42
N ALA A 362 -4.74 -16.63 4.68
CA ALA A 362 -4.42 -17.46 5.84
C ALA A 362 -5.28 -18.73 5.90
N GLY A 363 -6.56 -18.65 5.54
CA GLY A 363 -7.43 -19.81 5.40
C GLY A 363 -7.07 -20.69 4.22
N LEU A 364 -6.71 -20.10 3.07
CA LEU A 364 -6.27 -20.82 1.88
C LEU A 364 -5.05 -21.70 2.18
N GLU A 365 -4.04 -21.17 2.86
CA GLU A 365 -2.83 -21.93 3.21
C GLU A 365 -3.08 -23.06 4.22
N LYS A 366 -4.20 -23.00 4.95
CA LYS A 366 -4.63 -24.05 5.89
C LYS A 366 -5.53 -25.11 5.25
N VAL A 367 -5.91 -24.97 3.98
CA VAL A 367 -6.75 -25.96 3.29
C VAL A 367 -6.02 -27.31 3.24
N PRO A 368 -6.61 -28.42 3.71
CA PRO A 368 -5.96 -29.72 3.68
C PRO A 368 -5.53 -30.13 2.27
N GLY A 369 -4.26 -30.53 2.13
CA GLY A 369 -3.71 -31.02 0.87
C GLY A 369 -3.42 -29.94 -0.19
N VAL A 370 -3.70 -28.66 0.08
CA VAL A 370 -3.34 -27.57 -0.84
C VAL A 370 -1.83 -27.48 -0.98
N ARG A 371 -1.36 -27.23 -2.21
CA ARG A 371 0.05 -27.02 -2.51
C ARG A 371 0.24 -25.69 -3.21
N LYS A 372 1.01 -24.81 -2.59
CA LYS A 372 1.46 -23.55 -3.16
C LYS A 372 2.68 -23.78 -4.05
N GLN A 373 2.64 -23.26 -5.26
CA GLN A 373 3.76 -23.26 -6.20
C GLN A 373 3.96 -21.85 -6.75
N GLU A 374 5.13 -21.27 -6.52
CA GLU A 374 5.50 -20.00 -7.17
C GLU A 374 5.75 -20.26 -8.66
N ILE A 375 5.04 -19.51 -9.52
CA ILE A 375 5.27 -19.49 -10.97
C ILE A 375 6.37 -18.47 -11.27
N LYS A 376 6.23 -17.27 -10.72
CA LYS A 376 7.17 -16.15 -10.78
C LYS A 376 6.84 -15.18 -9.63
N PRO A 377 7.69 -14.17 -9.35
CA PRO A 377 7.41 -13.22 -8.28
C PRO A 377 5.99 -12.66 -8.36
N GLN A 378 5.28 -12.68 -7.22
CA GLN A 378 3.88 -12.24 -7.07
C GLN A 378 2.84 -13.06 -7.85
N VAL A 379 3.18 -14.24 -8.35
CA VAL A 379 2.23 -15.14 -9.04
C VAL A 379 2.39 -16.56 -8.53
N HIS A 380 1.36 -17.03 -7.82
CA HIS A 380 1.35 -18.33 -7.18
C HIS A 380 0.19 -19.18 -7.69
N GLU A 381 0.47 -20.45 -7.95
CA GLU A 381 -0.54 -21.47 -8.19
C GLU A 381 -0.83 -22.21 -6.88
N TYR A 382 -2.10 -22.32 -6.52
CA TYR A 382 -2.57 -23.14 -5.40
C TYR A 382 -3.29 -24.36 -5.97
N VAL A 383 -2.69 -25.54 -5.83
CA VAL A 383 -3.20 -26.82 -6.34
C VAL A 383 -3.93 -27.57 -5.22
N PHE A 384 -5.21 -27.88 -5.41
CA PHE A 384 -6.04 -28.61 -4.46
C PHE A 384 -5.90 -30.14 -4.62
N GLU A 385 -6.45 -30.89 -3.66
CA GLU A 385 -6.29 -32.35 -3.58
C GLU A 385 -6.87 -33.11 -4.78
N ASP A 386 -7.96 -32.61 -5.36
CA ASP A 386 -8.59 -33.17 -6.56
C ASP A 386 -7.86 -32.81 -7.87
N GLY A 387 -6.79 -32.02 -7.78
CA GLY A 387 -5.90 -31.66 -8.89
C GLY A 387 -6.30 -30.39 -9.65
N HIS A 388 -7.44 -29.74 -9.35
CA HIS A 388 -7.67 -28.39 -9.87
C HIS A 388 -6.79 -27.37 -9.13
N SER A 389 -6.70 -26.16 -9.68
CA SER A 389 -5.82 -25.13 -9.14
C SER A 389 -6.36 -23.74 -9.43
N ILE A 390 -5.92 -22.75 -8.66
CA ILE A 390 -6.17 -21.32 -8.91
C ILE A 390 -4.85 -20.56 -8.95
N ILE A 391 -4.87 -19.39 -9.59
CA ILE A 391 -3.74 -18.47 -9.68
C ILE A 391 -4.03 -17.29 -8.76
N VAL A 392 -3.19 -17.07 -7.76
CA VAL A 392 -3.30 -15.94 -6.82
C VAL A 392 -2.24 -14.91 -7.15
N LEU A 393 -2.66 -13.65 -7.21
CA LEU A 393 -1.82 -12.50 -7.54
C LEU A 393 -1.43 -11.72 -6.30
N SER A 394 -0.12 -11.52 -6.12
CA SER A 394 0.49 -10.62 -5.13
C SER A 394 0.18 -10.88 -3.65
N GLU A 395 -0.35 -12.06 -3.32
CA GLU A 395 -0.68 -12.52 -1.95
C GLU A 395 -1.21 -11.39 -1.05
#